data_AF-A0A3A4W557-F1
#
_entry.id   AF-A0A3A4W557-F1
#
_cell.length_a   1.000
_cell.length_b   1.000
_cell.length_c   1.000
_cell.angle_alpha   90.00
_cell.angle_beta   90.00
_cell.angle_gamma   90.00
#
_symmetry.space_group_name_H-M   'P 1'
#
loop_
_entity.id
_entity.type
_entity.pdbx_description
1 polymer ?
#
loop_
_entity_poly.entity_id
_entity_poly.type
_entity_poly.pdbx_seq_one_letter_code
_entity_poly.pdbx_strand_id
1 'polypeptide(L)'
;MYRGSSFLLWKDYRIHIPVVQELLSKKYSPLWRLSFNSLHNDSPEITLLFDLANYLKDIYKRSAGKINGGPKEASPTDTLITKILLGTMGCTPAYDRYFIDGVRYLKKPFTSFSKHSYGMLLDFYRQNSKEILDAQRVIAKTGITYPIMKLVDMYFWNIGSQLGARK
;
A
#
# COMPACT_ATOMS: atom_id res chain seq x y z
N MET A 1 11.08 -2.79 7.35
CA MET A 1 10.92 -3.99 6.50
C MET A 1 11.95 -5.05 6.87
N TYR A 2 13.18 -4.66 7.15
CA TYR A 2 14.23 -5.51 7.72
C TYR A 2 14.16 -5.53 9.27
N ARG A 3 13.10 -6.13 9.82
CA ARG A 3 13.01 -6.42 11.27
C ARG A 3 13.31 -7.91 11.49
N GLY A 4 13.77 -8.26 12.69
CA GLY A 4 14.23 -9.61 13.10
C GLY A 4 13.37 -10.80 12.63
N SER A 5 12.05 -10.60 12.51
CA SER A 5 11.08 -11.65 12.16
C SER A 5 10.70 -11.70 10.66
N SER A 6 11.23 -10.82 9.82
CA SER A 6 10.91 -10.75 8.39
C SER A 6 11.83 -11.64 7.56
N PHE A 7 11.27 -12.36 6.58
CA PHE A 7 12.08 -13.15 5.64
C PHE A 7 13.08 -12.29 4.85
N LEU A 8 12.78 -11.01 4.66
CA LEU A 8 13.64 -10.06 3.95
C LEU A 8 14.98 -9.84 4.68
N LEU A 9 15.04 -10.05 6.01
CA LEU A 9 16.29 -9.91 6.76
C LEU A 9 17.39 -10.87 6.27
N TRP A 10 16.98 -12.01 5.69
CA TRP A 10 17.87 -13.09 5.26
C TRP A 10 18.25 -12.99 3.78
N LYS A 11 17.96 -11.85 3.15
CA LYS A 11 18.05 -11.66 1.70
C LYS A 11 18.71 -10.31 1.42
N ASP A 12 19.55 -10.29 0.41
CA ASP A 12 20.08 -9.03 -0.10
C ASP A 12 19.01 -8.30 -0.94
N TYR A 13 19.30 -7.04 -1.29
CA TYR A 13 18.38 -6.16 -1.99
C TYR A 13 17.92 -6.70 -3.35
N ARG A 14 18.64 -7.66 -3.97
CA ARG A 14 18.29 -8.25 -5.26
C ARG A 14 17.02 -9.09 -5.22
N ILE A 15 16.54 -9.47 -4.03
CA ILE A 15 15.22 -10.11 -3.89
C ILE A 15 14.08 -9.24 -4.44
N HIS A 16 14.29 -7.92 -4.54
CA HIS A 16 13.32 -6.99 -5.10
C HIS A 16 13.39 -6.88 -6.63
N ILE A 17 14.42 -7.41 -7.31
CA ILE A 17 14.58 -7.25 -8.77
C ILE A 17 13.36 -7.78 -9.54
N PRO A 18 12.86 -9.01 -9.30
CA PRO A 18 11.71 -9.49 -10.06
C PRO A 18 10.42 -8.69 -9.76
N VAL A 19 10.30 -8.13 -8.55
CA VAL A 19 9.19 -7.23 -8.19
C VAL A 19 9.26 -5.92 -8.98
N VAL A 20 10.45 -5.31 -9.09
CA VAL A 20 10.63 -4.09 -9.88
C VAL A 20 10.34 -4.34 -11.35
N GLN A 21 10.81 -5.46 -11.90
CA GLN A 21 10.51 -5.85 -13.28
C GLN A 21 9.00 -5.97 -13.52
N GLU A 22 8.27 -6.58 -12.59
CA GLU A 22 6.82 -6.70 -12.70
C GLU A 22 6.11 -5.34 -12.61
N LEU A 23 6.50 -4.47 -11.68
CA LEU A 23 5.92 -3.14 -11.51
C LEU A 23 6.07 -2.26 -12.77
N LEU A 24 7.15 -2.47 -13.54
CA LEU A 24 7.43 -1.77 -14.79
C LEU A 24 6.74 -2.41 -16.02
N SER A 25 6.07 -3.54 -15.86
CA SER A 25 5.32 -4.18 -16.94
C SER A 25 4.21 -3.27 -17.45
N LYS A 26 4.10 -3.14 -18.78
CA LYS A 26 3.05 -2.33 -19.45
C LYS A 26 1.63 -2.73 -19.01
N LYS A 27 1.43 -3.98 -18.60
CA LYS A 27 0.17 -4.52 -18.05
C LYS A 27 -0.37 -3.66 -16.90
N TYR A 28 0.51 -3.10 -16.07
CA TYR A 28 0.14 -2.32 -14.88
C TYR A 28 0.28 -0.81 -15.06
N SER A 29 0.52 -0.34 -16.29
CA SER A 29 0.58 1.10 -16.60
C SER A 29 -0.63 1.91 -16.10
N PRO A 30 -1.89 1.40 -16.10
CA PRO A 30 -3.03 2.15 -15.57
C PRO A 30 -2.92 2.50 -14.07
N LEU A 31 -2.23 1.67 -13.28
CA LEU A 31 -2.10 1.87 -11.82
C LEU A 31 -1.21 3.07 -11.46
N TRP A 32 -0.38 3.54 -12.39
CA TRP A 32 0.48 4.71 -12.19
C TRP A 32 -0.26 6.05 -12.32
N ARG A 33 -1.47 6.06 -12.91
CA ARG A 33 -2.22 7.28 -13.23
C ARG A 33 -3.71 7.13 -12.91
N LEU A 34 -4.02 6.69 -11.70
CA LEU A 34 -5.40 6.51 -11.27
C LEU A 34 -6.12 7.85 -11.05
N SER A 35 -7.29 7.98 -11.66
CA SER A 35 -8.28 8.99 -11.31
C SER A 35 -9.20 8.41 -10.23
N PHE A 36 -8.88 8.69 -8.96
CA PHE A 36 -9.63 8.11 -7.82
C PHE A 36 -11.10 8.57 -7.75
N ASN A 37 -11.43 9.72 -8.35
CA ASN A 37 -12.82 10.21 -8.41
C ASN A 37 -13.70 9.33 -9.31
N SER A 38 -13.13 8.70 -10.34
CA SER A 38 -13.84 7.86 -11.31
C SER A 38 -13.66 6.36 -11.05
N LEU A 39 -12.98 5.99 -9.96
CA LEU A 39 -12.66 4.60 -9.64
C LEU A 39 -13.77 3.98 -8.79
N HIS A 40 -14.36 2.88 -9.28
CA HIS A 40 -15.44 2.13 -8.65
C HIS A 40 -15.01 0.68 -8.42
N ASN A 41 -15.73 -0.05 -7.55
CA ASN A 41 -15.36 -1.41 -7.13
C ASN A 41 -15.19 -2.42 -8.28
N ASP A 42 -15.92 -2.20 -9.35
CA ASP A 42 -15.96 -2.97 -10.59
C ASP A 42 -14.98 -2.47 -11.65
N SER A 43 -14.30 -1.34 -11.42
CA SER A 43 -13.32 -0.79 -12.36
C SER A 43 -12.19 -1.80 -12.64
N PRO A 44 -11.77 -1.95 -13.91
CA PRO A 44 -10.73 -2.91 -14.29
C PRO A 44 -9.41 -2.65 -13.56
N GLU A 45 -9.10 -1.40 -13.21
CA GLU A 45 -7.91 -1.01 -12.46
C GLU A 45 -7.90 -1.58 -11.04
N ILE A 46 -9.07 -1.73 -10.39
CA ILE A 46 -9.13 -2.39 -9.07
C ILE A 46 -8.79 -3.86 -9.22
N THR A 47 -9.30 -4.52 -10.25
CA THR A 47 -8.92 -5.92 -10.51
C THR A 47 -7.41 -6.03 -10.79
N LEU A 48 -6.86 -5.15 -11.64
CA LEU A 48 -5.42 -5.09 -11.90
C LEU A 48 -4.59 -4.85 -10.63
N LEU A 49 -5.04 -3.99 -9.71
CA LEU A 49 -4.37 -3.73 -8.44
C LEU A 49 -4.25 -5.00 -7.59
N PHE A 50 -5.35 -5.75 -7.44
CA PHE A 50 -5.35 -6.97 -6.64
C PHE A 50 -4.62 -8.13 -7.35
N ASP A 51 -4.68 -8.21 -8.68
CA ASP A 51 -3.90 -9.17 -9.47
C ASP A 51 -2.40 -8.91 -9.31
N LEU A 52 -1.98 -7.64 -9.42
CA LEU A 52 -0.59 -7.25 -9.15
C LEU A 52 -0.20 -7.63 -7.73
N ALA A 53 -0.99 -7.24 -6.72
CA ALA A 53 -0.64 -7.49 -5.33
C ALA A 53 -0.47 -8.99 -5.04
N ASN A 54 -1.36 -9.84 -5.57
CA ASN A 54 -1.23 -11.29 -5.45
C ASN A 54 0.02 -11.81 -6.15
N TYR A 55 0.28 -11.34 -7.38
CA TYR A 55 1.46 -11.75 -8.12
C TYR A 55 2.77 -11.33 -7.45
N LEU A 56 2.83 -10.15 -6.85
CA LEU A 56 3.98 -9.69 -6.05
C LEU A 56 4.22 -10.61 -4.83
N LYS A 57 3.16 -11.09 -4.16
CA LYS A 57 3.31 -12.10 -3.09
C LYS A 57 3.94 -13.37 -3.64
N ASP A 58 3.49 -13.84 -4.79
CA ASP A 58 3.99 -15.07 -5.40
C ASP A 58 5.43 -14.93 -5.90
N ILE A 59 5.83 -13.76 -6.38
CA ILE A 59 7.24 -13.45 -6.66
C ILE A 59 8.09 -13.63 -5.40
N TYR A 60 7.69 -13.05 -4.27
CA TYR A 60 8.45 -13.18 -3.03
C TYR A 60 8.48 -14.60 -2.49
N LYS A 61 7.36 -15.33 -2.54
CA LYS A 61 7.31 -16.74 -2.13
C LYS A 61 8.32 -17.58 -2.93
N ARG A 62 8.33 -17.42 -4.26
CA ARG A 62 9.27 -18.12 -5.16
C ARG A 62 10.73 -17.70 -4.93
N SER A 63 10.97 -16.41 -4.73
CA SER A 63 12.32 -15.85 -4.62
C SER A 63 12.96 -16.05 -3.24
N ALA A 64 12.15 -16.31 -2.20
CA ALA A 64 12.66 -16.40 -0.84
C ALA A 64 13.45 -17.68 -0.57
N GLY A 65 13.20 -18.79 -1.28
CA GLY A 65 13.90 -20.07 -1.05
C GLY A 65 13.98 -20.44 0.45
N LYS A 66 15.15 -20.88 0.92
CA LYS A 66 15.40 -21.12 2.35
C LYS A 66 15.55 -19.80 3.13
N ILE A 67 14.94 -19.74 4.31
CA ILE A 67 15.05 -18.63 5.27
C ILE A 67 15.86 -19.12 6.47
N ASN A 68 16.93 -18.39 6.83
CA ASN A 68 17.81 -18.73 7.95
C ASN A 68 18.30 -20.20 7.92
N GLY A 69 18.67 -20.71 6.74
CA GLY A 69 19.10 -22.11 6.56
C GLY A 69 18.00 -23.17 6.68
N GLY A 70 16.78 -22.82 7.11
CA GLY A 70 15.66 -23.73 7.31
C GLY A 70 14.64 -23.76 6.15
N PRO A 71 13.72 -24.74 6.14
CA PRO A 71 12.67 -24.91 5.13
C PRO A 71 11.52 -23.91 5.29
N LYS A 72 11.67 -22.87 6.12
CA LYS A 72 10.59 -21.93 6.40
C LYS A 72 10.26 -21.16 5.13
N GLU A 73 9.01 -21.25 4.69
CA GLU A 73 8.51 -20.50 3.54
C GLU A 73 8.36 -19.02 3.87
N ALA A 74 8.60 -18.15 2.89
CA ALA A 74 8.25 -16.75 3.04
C ALA A 74 6.73 -16.61 3.08
N SER A 75 6.27 -15.78 4.01
CA SER A 75 4.89 -15.31 4.07
C SER A 75 4.88 -13.78 3.87
N PRO A 76 4.88 -13.31 2.61
CA PRO A 76 4.78 -11.89 2.30
C PRO A 76 3.44 -11.34 2.80
N THR A 77 3.50 -10.35 3.69
CA THR A 77 2.30 -9.73 4.28
C THR A 77 1.68 -8.70 3.35
N ASP A 78 0.38 -8.42 3.52
CA ASP A 78 -0.26 -7.29 2.84
C ASP A 78 0.45 -5.97 3.15
N THR A 79 0.97 -5.80 4.37
CA THR A 79 1.78 -4.64 4.74
C THR A 79 3.03 -4.50 3.86
N LEU A 80 3.72 -5.60 3.53
CA LEU A 80 4.87 -5.55 2.63
C LEU A 80 4.45 -5.07 1.23
N ILE A 81 3.42 -5.71 0.68
CA ILE A 81 2.95 -5.46 -0.68
C ILE A 81 2.40 -4.05 -0.83
N THR A 82 1.53 -3.62 0.08
CA THR A 82 0.93 -2.27 0.05
C THR A 82 1.95 -1.17 0.29
N LYS A 83 3.03 -1.42 1.05
CA LYS A 83 4.17 -0.47 1.13
C LYS A 83 4.92 -0.33 -0.18
N ILE A 84 5.11 -1.43 -0.91
CA ILE A 84 5.73 -1.39 -2.24
C ILE A 84 4.83 -0.62 -3.20
N LEU A 85 3.53 -0.89 -3.20
CA LEU A 85 2.56 -0.21 -4.06
C LEU A 85 2.44 1.27 -3.74
N LEU A 86 2.39 1.65 -2.46
CA LEU A 86 2.41 3.06 -2.03
C LEU A 86 3.72 3.76 -2.44
N GLY A 87 4.86 3.11 -2.19
CA GLY A 87 6.18 3.68 -2.44
C GLY A 87 6.57 3.78 -3.91
N THR A 88 5.88 3.07 -4.80
CA THR A 88 6.15 3.08 -6.25
C THR A 88 5.02 3.75 -7.01
N MET A 89 3.84 3.13 -7.07
CA MET A 89 2.70 3.59 -7.88
C MET A 89 1.81 4.60 -7.16
N GLY A 90 1.85 4.66 -5.83
CA GLY A 90 0.96 5.53 -5.04
C GLY A 90 -0.53 5.19 -5.23
N CYS A 91 -0.84 3.95 -5.59
CA CYS A 91 -2.18 3.49 -5.95
C CYS A 91 -2.99 2.95 -4.77
N THR A 92 -2.39 2.77 -3.60
CA THR A 92 -3.05 2.30 -2.37
C THR A 92 -2.21 2.75 -1.15
N PRO A 93 -2.80 3.00 0.04
CA PRO A 93 -2.03 3.32 1.24
C PRO A 93 -1.26 2.10 1.75
N ALA A 94 -0.33 2.29 2.68
CA ALA A 94 0.35 1.17 3.33
C ALA A 94 -0.54 0.62 4.44
N TYR A 95 -0.98 -0.63 4.31
CA TYR A 95 -1.78 -1.33 5.35
C TYR A 95 -0.86 -1.81 6.47
N ASP A 96 -0.17 -0.88 7.13
CA ASP A 96 0.62 -1.15 8.31
C ASP A 96 -0.16 -0.88 9.60
N ARG A 97 0.49 -1.18 10.73
CA ARG A 97 -0.16 -1.06 12.04
C ARG A 97 -0.69 0.36 12.31
N TYR A 98 0.06 1.41 11.96
CA TYR A 98 -0.38 2.77 12.28
C TYR A 98 -1.51 3.22 11.36
N PHE A 99 -1.47 2.88 10.06
CA PHE A 99 -2.61 3.10 9.18
C PHE A 99 -3.88 2.40 9.74
N ILE A 100 -3.78 1.10 10.05
CA ILE A 100 -4.91 0.31 10.54
C ILE A 100 -5.43 0.85 11.88
N ASP A 101 -4.53 1.20 12.81
CA ASP A 101 -4.90 1.75 14.11
C ASP A 101 -5.62 3.10 13.95
N GLY A 102 -5.19 3.96 13.02
CA GLY A 102 -5.87 5.22 12.69
C GLY A 102 -7.25 5.01 12.09
N VAL A 103 -7.39 4.07 11.14
CA VAL A 103 -8.68 3.69 10.54
C VAL A 103 -9.66 3.20 11.62
N ARG A 104 -9.19 2.33 12.52
CA ARG A 104 -9.99 1.79 13.63
C ARG A 104 -10.40 2.86 14.64
N TYR A 105 -9.51 3.78 14.96
CA TYR A 105 -9.81 4.88 15.88
C TYR A 105 -10.97 5.75 15.39
N LEU A 106 -11.01 6.02 14.08
CA LEU A 106 -12.12 6.73 13.43
C LEU A 106 -13.34 5.83 13.13
N LYS A 107 -13.37 4.62 13.68
CA LYS A 107 -14.43 3.61 13.51
C LYS A 107 -14.75 3.35 12.03
N LYS A 108 -13.74 3.39 11.18
CA LYS A 108 -13.89 3.12 9.74
C LYS A 108 -13.76 1.61 9.45
N PRO A 109 -14.52 1.08 8.48
CA PRO A 109 -14.61 -0.36 8.24
C PRO A 109 -13.47 -0.95 7.37
N PHE A 110 -12.67 -0.12 6.69
CA PHE A 110 -11.69 -0.55 5.68
C PHE A 110 -10.31 -0.94 6.26
N THR A 111 -10.29 -1.88 7.20
CA THR A 111 -9.07 -2.26 7.94
C THR A 111 -8.23 -3.37 7.30
N SER A 112 -8.73 -4.01 6.24
CA SER A 112 -8.05 -5.09 5.51
C SER A 112 -7.76 -4.70 4.06
N PHE A 113 -6.72 -5.30 3.46
CA PHE A 113 -6.43 -5.10 2.05
C PHE A 113 -7.24 -6.08 1.19
N SER A 114 -8.50 -5.73 0.93
CA SER A 114 -9.43 -6.50 0.10
C SER A 114 -10.20 -5.58 -0.84
N LYS A 115 -10.78 -6.10 -1.94
CA LYS A 115 -11.58 -5.29 -2.88
C LYS A 115 -12.70 -4.52 -2.17
N HIS A 116 -13.41 -5.18 -1.26
CA HIS A 116 -14.50 -4.56 -0.49
C HIS A 116 -14.00 -3.41 0.40
N SER A 117 -12.95 -3.66 1.20
CA SER A 117 -12.34 -2.63 2.05
C SER A 117 -11.75 -1.47 1.24
N TYR A 118 -11.11 -1.77 0.11
CA TYR A 118 -10.55 -0.75 -0.77
C TYR A 118 -11.66 0.12 -1.40
N GLY A 119 -12.81 -0.47 -1.73
CA GLY A 119 -13.99 0.28 -2.13
C GLY A 119 -14.45 1.31 -1.11
N MET A 120 -14.57 0.90 0.15
CA MET A 120 -14.93 1.79 1.24
C MET A 120 -13.86 2.87 1.49
N LEU A 121 -12.58 2.58 1.22
CA LEU A 121 -11.50 3.57 1.24
C LEU A 121 -11.68 4.62 0.12
N LEU A 122 -12.07 4.19 -1.09
CA LEU A 122 -12.38 5.11 -2.19
C LEU A 122 -13.60 5.97 -1.87
N ASP A 123 -14.63 5.42 -1.23
CA ASP A 123 -15.78 6.19 -0.72
C ASP A 123 -15.34 7.24 0.29
N PHE A 124 -14.47 6.87 1.24
CA PHE A 124 -13.89 7.82 2.19
C PHE A 124 -13.14 8.94 1.47
N TYR A 125 -12.29 8.62 0.50
CA TYR A 125 -11.61 9.63 -0.29
C TYR A 125 -12.59 10.56 -1.01
N ARG A 126 -13.62 10.02 -1.70
CA ARG A 126 -14.61 10.83 -2.42
C ARG A 126 -15.33 11.81 -1.49
N GLN A 127 -15.76 11.34 -0.32
CA GLN A 127 -16.44 12.15 0.69
C GLN A 127 -15.56 13.27 1.27
N ASN A 128 -14.23 13.14 1.21
CA ASN A 128 -13.27 14.09 1.76
C ASN A 128 -12.31 14.63 0.68
N SER A 129 -12.72 14.55 -0.59
CA SER A 129 -11.83 14.80 -1.73
C SER A 129 -11.36 16.25 -1.76
N LYS A 130 -12.24 17.19 -1.38
CA LYS A 130 -11.93 18.61 -1.28
C LYS A 130 -10.80 18.85 -0.27
N GLU A 131 -10.94 18.37 0.95
CA GLU A 131 -9.96 18.55 2.03
C GLU A 131 -8.61 17.89 1.68
N ILE A 132 -8.65 16.70 1.07
CA ILE A 132 -7.44 15.98 0.65
C ILE A 132 -6.73 16.74 -0.48
N LEU A 133 -7.46 17.23 -1.48
CA LEU A 133 -6.88 18.02 -2.57
C LEU A 133 -6.37 19.38 -2.09
N ASP A 134 -7.04 20.01 -1.12
CA ASP A 134 -6.57 21.23 -0.48
C ASP A 134 -5.24 21.00 0.25
N ALA A 135 -5.15 19.92 1.03
CA ALA A 135 -3.89 19.51 1.67
C ALA A 135 -2.79 19.22 0.64
N GLN A 136 -3.11 18.54 -0.46
CA GLN A 136 -2.17 18.31 -1.57
C GLN A 136 -1.63 19.63 -2.13
N ARG A 137 -2.52 20.61 -2.39
CA ARG A 137 -2.15 21.92 -2.93
C ARG A 137 -1.26 22.70 -1.97
N VAL A 138 -1.51 22.61 -0.66
CA VAL A 138 -0.65 23.23 0.36
C VAL A 138 0.73 22.59 0.35
N ILE A 139 0.81 21.25 0.34
CA ILE A 139 2.10 20.54 0.31
C ILE A 139 2.85 20.80 -1.00
N ALA A 140 2.16 20.89 -2.14
CA ALA A 140 2.77 21.16 -3.43
C ALA A 140 3.54 22.49 -3.47
N LYS A 141 3.19 23.47 -2.62
CA LYS A 141 3.96 24.73 -2.48
C LYS A 141 5.39 24.51 -1.96
N THR A 142 5.67 23.35 -1.37
CA THR A 142 7.03 22.95 -0.94
C THR A 142 7.86 22.34 -2.07
N GLY A 143 7.31 22.23 -3.29
CA GLY A 143 7.97 21.64 -4.46
C GLY A 143 7.74 20.14 -4.63
N ILE A 144 6.91 19.52 -3.77
CA ILE A 144 6.62 18.08 -3.81
C ILE A 144 5.12 17.84 -3.97
N THR A 145 4.72 17.11 -5.00
CA THR A 145 3.33 16.67 -5.21
C THR A 145 3.20 15.20 -4.87
N TYR A 146 2.59 14.89 -3.72
CA TYR A 146 2.32 13.50 -3.33
C TYR A 146 1.12 12.91 -4.05
N PRO A 147 1.12 11.61 -4.38
CA PRO A 147 -0.08 10.90 -4.83
C PRO A 147 -1.21 10.96 -3.80
N ILE A 148 -2.46 10.86 -4.24
CA ILE A 148 -3.64 10.93 -3.36
C ILE A 148 -3.59 9.87 -2.25
N MET A 149 -3.28 8.62 -2.58
CA MET A 149 -3.21 7.58 -1.55
C MET A 149 -2.06 7.78 -0.58
N LYS A 150 -1.03 8.56 -0.93
CA LYS A 150 0.01 8.95 0.02
C LYS A 150 -0.52 9.95 1.05
N LEU A 151 -1.42 10.85 0.67
CA LEU A 151 -2.07 11.77 1.62
C LEU A 151 -3.03 11.03 2.55
N VAL A 152 -3.81 10.10 2.01
CA VAL A 152 -4.70 9.24 2.79
C VAL A 152 -3.89 8.38 3.78
N ASP A 153 -2.78 7.80 3.32
CA ASP A 153 -1.81 7.09 4.17
C ASP A 153 -1.30 7.99 5.30
N MET A 154 -0.78 9.18 4.98
CA MET A 154 -0.27 10.13 5.99
C MET A 154 -1.32 10.53 7.02
N TYR A 155 -2.57 10.73 6.60
CA TYR A 155 -3.67 11.09 7.50
C TYR A 155 -3.93 10.02 8.55
N PHE A 156 -4.20 8.78 8.13
CA PHE A 156 -4.48 7.69 9.07
C PHE A 156 -3.24 7.27 9.85
N TRP A 157 -2.06 7.29 9.21
CA TRP A 157 -0.80 6.98 9.86
C TRP A 157 -0.51 7.96 10.99
N ASN A 158 -0.72 9.27 10.79
CA ASN A 158 -0.50 10.27 11.85
C ASN A 158 -1.37 9.98 13.08
N ILE A 159 -2.67 9.69 12.88
CA ILE A 159 -3.58 9.31 13.96
C ILE A 159 -3.08 8.06 14.69
N GLY A 160 -2.78 6.98 13.95
CA GLY A 160 -2.30 5.74 14.55
C GLY A 160 -0.96 5.87 15.27
N SER A 161 -0.04 6.69 14.74
CA SER A 161 1.26 6.95 15.36
C SER A 161 1.12 7.65 16.72
N GLN A 162 0.20 8.62 16.83
CA GLN A 162 -0.10 9.32 18.08
C GLN A 162 -0.74 8.39 19.11
N LEU A 163 -1.58 7.44 18.69
CA LEU A 163 -2.13 6.42 19.57
C LEU A 163 -1.05 5.45 20.07
N GLY A 164 -0.05 5.15 19.24
CA GLY A 164 1.09 4.33 19.60
C GLY A 164 2.04 5.02 20.58
N ALA A 165 2.23 6.34 20.46
CA ALA A 165 3.10 7.13 21.33
C ALA A 165 2.52 7.37 22.74
N ARG A 166 1.21 7.13 22.95
CA ARG A 166 0.51 7.25 24.24
C ARG A 166 0.51 5.96 25.06
N LYS A 167 1.16 4.89 24.58
CA LYS A 167 1.30 3.59 25.26
C LYS A 167 2.72 3.41 25.74
#